data_AF-A0A3D1P2U3-F1
#
_entry.id   AF-A0A3D1P2U3-F1
#
_cell.length_a   1.000
_cell.length_b   1.000
_cell.length_c   1.000
_cell.angle_alpha   90.00
_cell.angle_beta   90.00
_cell.angle_gamma   90.00
#
_symmetry.space_group_name_H-M   'P 1'
#
loop_
_entity.id
_entity.type
_entity.pdbx_description
1 polymer ?
#
loop_
_entity_poly.entity_id
_entity_poly.type
_entity_poly.pdbx_seq_one_letter_code
_entity_poly.pdbx_strand_id
1 'polypeptide(L)'
;MPKFYVYGEDDTPSDMRTCKVTHAAAISAVQSELRNGGIVIQTDSKDPEAVMDAYVNITAMPIPSAAASCTYNFELNFESFNEVPNPFTTASEFTKLTYCSKGSLMVWDKGSAQGAINSKLREYVSECLTKYKGRNSR
;
A
#
# COMPACT_ATOMS: atom_id res chain seq x y z
N MET A 1 -12.33 -3.78 15.07
CA MET A 1 -11.12 -3.48 14.28
C MET A 1 -11.44 -2.35 13.31
N PRO A 2 -10.51 -1.43 13.03
CA PRO A 2 -10.77 -0.32 12.10
C PRO A 2 -11.08 -0.85 10.70
N LYS A 3 -11.93 -0.12 9.98
CA LYS A 3 -12.20 -0.32 8.55
C LYS A 3 -11.01 0.18 7.74
N PHE A 4 -10.79 -0.39 6.55
CA PHE A 4 -9.70 0.03 5.67
C PHE A 4 -10.20 0.46 4.29
N TYR A 5 -9.67 1.57 3.77
CA TYR A 5 -9.76 1.92 2.35
C TYR A 5 -8.40 1.65 1.71
N VAL A 6 -8.38 0.97 0.56
CA VAL A 6 -7.13 0.57 -0.10
C VAL A 6 -7.05 1.24 -1.46
N TYR A 7 -5.98 1.98 -1.69
CA TYR A 7 -5.78 2.72 -2.93
C TYR A 7 -4.30 2.72 -3.36
N GLY A 8 -4.04 3.21 -4.56
CA GLY A 8 -2.71 3.33 -5.14
C GLY A 8 -2.73 4.27 -6.33
N GLU A 9 -1.59 4.40 -6.99
CA GLU A 9 -1.49 5.22 -8.21
C GLU A 9 -2.14 4.54 -9.42
N ASP A 10 -2.30 5.31 -10.50
CA ASP A 10 -2.82 4.82 -11.76
C ASP A 10 -1.81 3.92 -12.50
N ASP A 11 -2.31 2.95 -13.26
CA ASP A 11 -1.52 2.03 -14.11
C ASP A 11 -1.07 2.65 -15.44
N THR A 12 -1.04 3.97 -15.54
CA THR A 12 -0.76 4.72 -16.77
C THR A 12 0.71 4.72 -17.23
N PRO A 13 1.74 4.61 -16.37
CA PRO A 13 3.13 4.67 -16.82
C PRO A 13 3.51 3.55 -17.81
N SER A 14 4.20 3.91 -18.91
CA SER A 14 4.68 2.96 -19.94
C SER A 14 5.57 1.86 -19.38
N ASP A 15 6.33 2.20 -18.33
CA ASP A 15 7.34 1.32 -17.76
C ASP A 15 6.69 0.19 -16.95
N MET A 16 5.60 0.48 -16.23
CA MET A 16 4.81 -0.54 -15.54
C MET A 16 4.21 -1.55 -16.52
N ARG A 17 3.65 -1.08 -17.64
CA ARG A 17 3.15 -1.97 -18.71
C ARG A 17 4.27 -2.83 -19.29
N THR A 18 5.44 -2.25 -19.55
CA THR A 18 6.62 -2.97 -20.05
C THR A 18 7.12 -4.02 -19.06
N CYS A 19 7.04 -3.71 -17.77
CA CYS A 19 7.45 -4.58 -16.68
C CYS A 19 6.33 -5.52 -16.18
N LYS A 20 5.17 -5.51 -16.85
CA LYS A 20 4.03 -6.39 -16.59
C LYS A 20 3.54 -6.36 -15.14
N VAL A 21 3.47 -5.16 -14.57
CA VAL A 21 2.96 -4.93 -13.21
C VAL A 21 1.86 -3.87 -13.20
N THR A 22 0.95 -3.98 -12.23
CA THR A 22 -0.19 -3.07 -12.04
C THR A 22 -0.44 -2.85 -10.54
N HIS A 23 -0.80 -1.62 -10.19
CA HIS A 23 -1.38 -1.25 -8.89
C HIS A 23 -2.70 -1.99 -8.67
N ALA A 24 -3.57 -2.11 -9.69
CA ALA A 24 -4.87 -2.77 -9.52
C ALA A 24 -4.75 -4.21 -8.98
N ALA A 25 -3.81 -5.00 -9.51
CA ALA A 25 -3.57 -6.36 -9.02
C ALA A 25 -2.96 -6.38 -7.60
N ALA A 26 -2.10 -5.40 -7.29
CA ALA A 26 -1.48 -5.27 -5.99
C ALA A 26 -2.46 -4.83 -4.89
N ILE A 27 -3.31 -3.83 -5.19
CA ILE A 27 -4.44 -3.39 -4.35
C ILE A 27 -5.36 -4.58 -4.08
N SER A 28 -5.71 -5.36 -5.10
CA SER A 28 -6.53 -6.56 -4.93
C SER A 28 -5.89 -7.59 -3.99
N ALA A 29 -4.57 -7.79 -4.08
CA ALA A 29 -3.83 -8.68 -3.19
C ALA A 29 -3.83 -8.19 -1.74
N VAL A 30 -3.63 -6.87 -1.52
CA VAL A 30 -3.69 -6.24 -0.19
C VAL A 30 -5.08 -6.32 0.40
N GLN A 31 -6.13 -5.98 -0.36
CA GLN A 31 -7.51 -6.11 0.07
C GLN A 31 -7.87 -7.55 0.46
N SER A 32 -7.44 -8.54 -0.33
CA SER A 32 -7.65 -9.96 -0.01
C SER A 32 -7.03 -10.34 1.33
N GLU A 33 -5.81 -9.89 1.60
CA GLU A 33 -5.11 -10.23 2.84
C GLU A 33 -5.68 -9.52 4.07
N LEU A 34 -6.08 -8.25 3.92
CA LEU A 34 -6.81 -7.54 4.95
C LEU A 34 -8.13 -8.28 5.29
N ARG A 35 -8.89 -8.73 4.29
CA ARG A 35 -10.12 -9.53 4.50
C ARG A 35 -9.81 -10.87 5.20
N ASN A 36 -8.74 -11.56 4.83
CA ASN A 36 -8.27 -12.76 5.53
C ASN A 36 -7.96 -12.49 7.00
N GLY A 37 -7.48 -11.29 7.31
CA GLY A 37 -7.25 -10.80 8.67
C GLY A 37 -8.51 -10.39 9.45
N GLY A 38 -9.70 -10.50 8.85
CA GLY A 38 -10.98 -10.08 9.45
C GLY A 38 -11.25 -8.57 9.35
N ILE A 39 -10.54 -7.85 8.48
CA ILE A 39 -10.70 -6.42 8.28
C ILE A 39 -11.77 -6.13 7.22
N VAL A 40 -12.66 -5.19 7.53
CA VAL A 40 -13.67 -4.71 6.58
C VAL A 40 -13.03 -3.71 5.62
N ILE A 41 -13.18 -3.94 4.31
CA ILE A 41 -12.71 -3.02 3.27
C ILE A 41 -13.85 -2.09 2.86
N GLN A 42 -13.59 -0.79 2.92
CA GLN A 42 -14.45 0.27 2.40
C GLN A 42 -14.16 0.53 0.92
N THR A 43 -15.20 0.95 0.22
CA THR A 43 -15.13 1.36 -1.19
C THR A 43 -15.20 2.88 -1.37
N ASP A 44 -15.60 3.60 -0.33
CA ASP A 44 -15.68 5.06 -0.32
C ASP A 44 -14.62 5.61 0.64
N SER A 45 -13.71 6.45 0.13
CA SER A 45 -12.68 7.12 0.93
C SER A 45 -13.23 8.24 1.82
N LYS A 46 -14.51 8.61 1.65
CA LYS A 46 -15.19 9.65 2.42
C LYS A 46 -16.09 9.11 3.53
N ASP A 47 -16.07 7.81 3.81
CA ASP A 47 -16.83 7.21 4.91
C ASP A 47 -16.40 7.89 6.24
N PRO A 48 -17.33 8.55 6.96
CA PRO A 48 -17.01 9.23 8.22
C PRO A 48 -16.64 8.26 9.36
N GLU A 49 -16.88 6.95 9.20
CA GLU A 49 -16.41 5.95 10.15
C GLU A 49 -14.90 5.69 9.97
N ALA A 50 -14.09 6.46 10.71
CA ALA A 50 -12.66 6.28 10.98
C ALA A 50 -11.98 5.16 10.16
N VAL A 51 -11.59 5.53 8.93
CA VAL A 51 -10.96 4.63 7.97
C VAL A 51 -9.43 4.71 8.16
N MET A 52 -8.79 3.56 8.32
CA MET A 52 -7.35 3.46 8.09
C MET A 52 -7.12 3.32 6.60
N ASP A 53 -6.29 4.16 6.02
CA ASP A 53 -5.92 4.06 4.63
C ASP A 53 -4.76 3.08 4.45
N ALA A 54 -4.84 2.22 3.44
CA ALA A 54 -3.74 1.40 2.96
C ALA A 54 -3.35 1.86 1.55
N TYR A 55 -2.29 2.66 1.49
CA TYR A 55 -1.71 3.13 0.24
C TYR A 55 -0.69 2.12 -0.29
N VAL A 56 -0.88 1.71 -1.54
CA VAL A 56 -0.03 0.78 -2.29
C VAL A 56 0.58 1.53 -3.46
N ASN A 57 1.91 1.61 -3.50
CA ASN A 57 2.61 2.27 -4.60
C ASN A 57 3.63 1.30 -5.21
N ILE A 58 3.68 1.29 -6.54
CA ILE A 58 4.56 0.45 -7.34
C ILE A 58 5.15 1.31 -8.45
N THR A 59 6.47 1.36 -8.50
CA THR A 59 7.22 1.90 -9.63
C THR A 59 8.06 0.78 -10.22
N ALA A 60 8.16 0.75 -11.55
CA ALA A 60 8.95 -0.23 -12.27
C ALA A 60 9.76 0.45 -13.36
N MET A 61 10.95 -0.05 -13.63
CA MET A 61 11.86 0.49 -14.64
C MET A 61 12.55 -0.65 -15.40
N PRO A 62 12.42 -0.71 -16.74
CA PRO A 62 13.13 -1.69 -17.56
C PRO A 62 14.65 -1.55 -17.41
N ILE A 63 15.36 -2.68 -17.42
CA ILE A 63 16.83 -2.70 -17.39
C ILE A 63 17.33 -2.87 -18.84
N PRO A 64 18.00 -1.87 -19.46
CA PRO A 64 18.39 -1.93 -20.86
C PRO A 64 19.31 -3.11 -21.21
N SER A 65 20.19 -3.50 -20.28
CA SER A 65 21.12 -4.62 -20.43
C SER A 65 20.51 -5.99 -20.13
N ALA A 66 19.27 -6.05 -19.62
CA ALA A 66 18.59 -7.28 -19.22
C ALA A 66 17.12 -7.26 -19.67
N ALA A 67 16.89 -7.55 -20.96
CA ALA A 67 15.58 -7.40 -21.61
C ALA A 67 14.43 -8.19 -20.96
N ALA A 68 14.73 -9.26 -20.21
CA ALA A 68 13.73 -10.08 -19.51
C ALA A 68 13.37 -9.55 -18.12
N SER A 69 14.12 -8.59 -17.57
CA SER A 69 14.03 -8.17 -16.17
C SER A 69 13.74 -6.67 -16.05
N CYS A 70 13.22 -6.27 -14.90
CA CYS A 70 13.06 -4.87 -14.51
C CYS A 70 13.47 -4.67 -13.05
N THR A 71 13.74 -3.42 -12.70
CA THR A 71 13.78 -2.97 -11.31
C THR A 71 12.36 -2.60 -10.87
N TYR A 72 11.98 -3.01 -9.67
CA TYR A 72 10.69 -2.73 -9.05
C TYR A 72 10.91 -2.13 -7.68
N ASN A 73 10.29 -0.98 -7.41
CA ASN A 73 10.20 -0.40 -6.09
C ASN A 73 8.73 -0.36 -5.70
N PHE A 74 8.38 -0.95 -4.57
CA PHE A 74 7.00 -1.00 -4.10
C PHE A 74 6.92 -0.82 -2.60
N GLU A 75 5.84 -0.20 -2.16
CA GLU A 75 5.58 0.12 -0.77
C GLU A 75 4.11 -0.07 -0.39
N LEU A 76 3.91 -0.34 0.90
CA LEU A 76 2.63 -0.37 1.59
C LEU A 76 2.71 0.57 2.79
N ASN A 77 1.80 1.54 2.84
CA ASN A 77 1.67 2.46 3.95
C ASN A 77 0.28 2.34 4.57
N PHE A 78 0.20 2.09 5.88
CA PHE A 78 -1.03 2.23 6.66
C PHE A 78 -1.03 3.61 7.31
N GLU A 79 -1.99 4.43 6.94
CA GLU A 79 -2.04 5.83 7.30
C GLU A 79 -3.45 6.30 7.68
N SER A 80 -3.52 7.42 8.40
CA SER A 80 -4.77 8.14 8.62
C SER A 80 -4.54 9.63 8.37
N PHE A 81 -5.55 10.28 7.82
CA PHE A 81 -5.53 11.72 7.57
C PHE A 81 -6.47 12.42 8.55
N ASN A 82 -5.97 13.49 9.16
CA ASN A 82 -6.76 14.31 10.08
C ASN A 82 -6.45 15.78 9.86
N GLU A 83 -7.40 16.64 10.16
CA GLU A 83 -7.16 18.07 10.31
C GLU A 83 -6.91 18.37 11.80
N VAL A 84 -5.80 19.05 12.09
CA VAL A 84 -5.46 19.48 13.44
C VAL A 84 -5.21 20.99 13.45
N PRO A 85 -5.63 21.72 14.49
CA PRO A 85 -5.33 23.13 14.60
C PRO A 85 -3.83 23.33 14.83
N ASN A 86 -3.20 24.20 14.03
CA ASN A 86 -1.83 24.64 14.26
C ASN A 86 -1.75 25.32 15.65
N PRO A 87 -0.82 24.91 16.53
CA PRO A 87 -0.76 25.40 17.91
C PRO A 87 -0.37 26.88 18.04
N PHE A 88 0.16 27.50 16.98
CA PHE A 88 0.61 28.89 16.95
C PHE A 88 -0.33 29.81 16.15
N THR A 89 -0.90 29.30 15.05
CA THR A 89 -1.72 30.11 14.13
C THR A 89 -3.21 29.81 14.23
N THR A 90 -3.61 28.74 14.91
CA THR A 90 -4.98 28.21 15.00
C THR A 90 -5.61 27.81 13.65
N ALA A 91 -4.87 27.92 12.54
CA ALA A 91 -5.31 27.48 11.23
C ALA A 91 -5.44 25.96 11.20
N SER A 92 -6.43 25.46 10.45
CA SER A 92 -6.57 24.01 10.21
C SER A 92 -5.41 23.54 9.32
N GLU A 93 -4.62 22.59 9.82
CA GLU A 93 -3.54 21.96 9.07
C GLU A 93 -3.85 20.48 8.85
N PHE A 94 -3.67 20.05 7.60
CA PHE A 94 -3.76 18.66 7.23
C PHE A 94 -2.56 17.88 7.79
N THR A 95 -2.85 16.81 8.52
CA THR A 95 -1.86 15.92 9.12
C THR A 95 -2.05 14.51 8.61
N LYS A 96 -0.94 13.89 8.23
CA LYS A 96 -0.85 12.48 7.89
C LYS A 96 -0.12 11.72 8.99
N LEU A 97 -0.77 10.72 9.56
CA LEU A 97 -0.15 9.81 10.52
C LEU A 97 0.07 8.46 9.86
N THR A 98 1.33 8.06 9.71
CA THR A 98 1.70 6.74 9.18
C THR A 98 2.00 5.79 10.35
N TYR A 99 1.26 4.70 10.42
CA TYR A 99 1.35 3.72 11.49
C TYR A 99 2.20 2.50 11.11
N CYS A 100 2.20 2.15 9.83
CA CYS A 100 3.07 1.12 9.28
C CYS A 100 3.55 1.58 7.90
N SER A 101 4.84 1.40 7.64
CA SER A 101 5.43 1.60 6.32
C SER A 101 6.37 0.44 6.04
N LYS A 102 6.19 -0.21 4.89
CA LYS A 102 6.99 -1.33 4.42
C LYS A 102 7.23 -1.16 2.94
N GLY A 103 8.47 -1.33 2.51
CA GLY A 103 8.80 -1.26 1.08
C GLY A 103 9.99 -2.12 0.72
N SER A 104 10.17 -2.33 -0.58
CA SER A 104 11.31 -3.06 -1.12
C SER A 104 11.65 -2.62 -2.52
N LEU A 105 12.95 -2.71 -2.82
CA LEU A 105 13.53 -2.53 -4.13
C LEU A 105 14.09 -3.89 -4.57
N MET A 106 13.61 -4.41 -5.70
CA MET A 106 13.95 -5.73 -6.20
C MET A 106 14.20 -5.72 -7.70
N VAL A 107 15.00 -6.67 -8.18
CA VAL A 107 15.15 -6.96 -9.61
C VAL A 107 14.57 -8.34 -9.88
N TRP A 108 13.56 -8.41 -10.73
CA TRP A 108 12.88 -9.65 -11.10
C TRP A 108 12.62 -9.75 -12.59
N ASP A 109 12.40 -10.97 -13.05
CA ASP A 109 11.89 -11.21 -14.40
C ASP A 109 10.46 -10.70 -14.54
N LYS A 110 10.17 -10.08 -15.69
CA LYS A 110 8.86 -9.50 -16.03
C LYS A 110 7.71 -10.50 -15.87
N GLY A 111 7.96 -11.78 -16.12
CA GLY A 111 6.94 -12.84 -16.08
C GLY A 111 6.50 -13.23 -14.67
N SER A 112 7.35 -13.08 -13.66
CA SER A 112 7.09 -13.51 -12.28
C SER A 112 6.91 -12.34 -11.31
N ALA A 113 7.28 -11.13 -11.72
CA ALA A 113 7.32 -9.94 -10.86
C ALA A 113 5.98 -9.64 -10.16
N GLN A 114 4.85 -9.58 -10.87
CA GLN A 114 3.55 -9.29 -10.24
C GLN A 114 3.21 -10.29 -9.12
N GLY A 115 3.47 -11.59 -9.35
CA GLY A 115 3.24 -12.62 -8.35
C GLY A 115 4.12 -12.44 -7.11
N ALA A 116 5.40 -12.12 -7.32
CA ALA A 116 6.36 -11.86 -6.25
C ALA A 116 6.00 -10.59 -5.44
N ILE A 117 5.63 -9.50 -6.12
CA ILE A 117 5.14 -8.26 -5.49
C ILE A 117 3.90 -8.56 -4.65
N ASN A 118 2.90 -9.24 -5.23
CA ASN A 118 1.66 -9.58 -4.51
C ASN A 118 1.96 -10.44 -3.27
N SER A 119 2.89 -11.39 -3.36
CA SER A 119 3.31 -12.21 -2.21
C SER A 119 3.95 -11.35 -1.11
N LYS A 120 4.85 -10.42 -1.47
CA LYS A 120 5.52 -9.53 -0.52
C LYS A 120 4.55 -8.53 0.12
N LEU A 121 3.61 -7.98 -0.64
CA LEU A 121 2.59 -7.08 -0.10
C LEU A 121 1.67 -7.79 0.91
N ARG A 122 1.31 -9.06 0.66
CA ARG A 122 0.55 -9.86 1.65
C ARG A 122 1.35 -10.07 2.94
N GLU A 123 2.63 -10.39 2.82
CA GLU A 123 3.54 -10.48 3.96
C GLU A 123 3.57 -9.16 4.75
N TYR A 124 3.70 -8.01 4.06
CA TYR A 124 3.68 -6.69 4.70
C TYR A 124 2.37 -6.39 5.42
N VAL A 125 1.22 -6.73 4.83
CA VAL A 125 -0.09 -6.58 5.49
C VAL A 125 -0.11 -7.38 6.79
N SER A 126 0.29 -8.66 6.75
CA SER A 126 0.32 -9.52 7.93
C SER A 126 1.23 -8.98 9.04
N GLU A 127 2.44 -8.54 8.67
CA GLU A 127 3.39 -7.91 9.60
C GLU A 127 2.84 -6.61 10.21
N CYS A 128 2.25 -5.74 9.38
CA CYS A 128 1.63 -4.50 9.84
C CYS A 128 0.49 -4.80 10.80
N LEU A 129 -0.45 -5.67 10.45
CA LEU A 129 -1.59 -6.05 11.31
C LEU A 129 -1.15 -6.66 12.65
N THR A 130 -0.09 -7.46 12.65
CA THR A 130 0.46 -8.08 13.87
C THR A 130 0.90 -7.02 14.88
N LYS A 131 1.53 -5.91 14.42
CA LYS A 131 1.91 -4.79 15.29
C LYS A 131 0.71 -4.15 15.99
N TYR A 132 -0.47 -4.10 15.35
CA TYR A 132 -1.68 -3.55 15.99
C TYR A 132 -2.33 -4.52 16.96
N LYS A 133 -2.34 -5.83 16.64
CA LYS A 133 -2.92 -6.85 17.53
C LYS A 133 -2.17 -6.93 18.86
N GLY A 134 -0.84 -6.83 18.86
CA GLY A 134 -0.03 -6.88 20.08
C GLY A 134 -0.10 -5.65 20.99
N ARG A 135 -0.63 -4.51 20.51
CA ARG A 135 -0.76 -3.27 21.29
C ARG A 135 -2.08 -3.18 22.08
N ASN A 136 -3.15 -3.81 21.59
CA ASN A 136 -4.48 -3.83 22.22
C ASN A 136 -4.68 -4.97 23.22
N SER A 137 -3.69 -5.85 23.39
CA SER A 137 -3.69 -6.95 24.37
C SER A 137 -2.96 -6.60 25.68
N ARG A 138 -2.77 -5.32 25.97
CA ARG A 138 -2.23 -4.80 27.24
C ARG A 138 -3.28 -3.99 27.98
#